data_AF-F0S493-F1
#
_entry.id   AF-F0S493-F1
#
_cell.length_a   1.000
_cell.length_b   1.000
_cell.length_c   1.000
_cell.angle_alpha   90.00
_cell.angle_beta   90.00
_cell.angle_gamma   90.00
#
_symmetry.space_group_name_H-M   'P 1'
#
loop_
_entity.id
_entity.type
_entity.pdbx_description
1 polymer ?
#
loop_
_entity_poly.entity_id
_entity_poly.type
_entity_poly.pdbx_seq_one_letter_code
_entity_poly.pdbx_strand_id
1 'polypeptide(L)'
;MDVIKVLENFKSLLIKEKSLLIKGVIDEETTNELSQLEKKKLDILSELSQLDVKALKQYSSLLREIEQLNKEIESLILNNLHFIESILKEIFPERETVYGSDGKNLGEVSIFNRKI
;
A
#
# COMPACT_ATOMS: atom_id res chain seq x y z
N MET A 1 29.56 -11.30 3.76
CA MET A 1 28.40 -10.38 3.68
C MET A 1 28.43 -9.48 4.90
N ASP A 2 28.36 -8.17 4.69
CA ASP A 2 28.40 -7.19 5.78
C ASP A 2 26.96 -6.89 6.22
N VAL A 3 26.48 -7.64 7.23
CA VAL A 3 25.05 -7.67 7.61
C VAL A 3 24.52 -6.30 8.00
N ILE A 4 25.32 -5.49 8.69
CA ILE A 4 24.91 -4.12 9.06
C ILE A 4 24.69 -3.26 7.82
N LYS A 5 25.56 -3.35 6.81
CA LYS A 5 25.36 -2.60 5.55
C LYS A 5 24.11 -3.03 4.80
N VAL A 6 23.81 -4.33 4.80
CA VAL A 6 22.60 -4.86 4.14
C VAL A 6 21.34 -4.35 4.83
N LEU A 7 21.31 -4.35 6.17
CA LEU A 7 20.19 -3.83 6.95
C LEU A 7 20.03 -2.31 6.80
N GLU A 8 21.14 -1.54 6.83
CA GLU A 8 21.10 -0.09 6.61
C GLU A 8 20.63 0.25 5.18
N ASN A 9 21.07 -0.52 4.19
CA ASN A 9 20.57 -0.38 2.83
C ASN A 9 19.07 -0.67 2.76
N PHE A 10 18.59 -1.74 3.40
CA PHE A 10 17.17 -2.06 3.46
C PHE A 10 16.36 -0.92 4.09
N LYS A 11 16.82 -0.39 5.22
CA LYS A 11 16.23 0.77 5.87
C LYS A 11 16.18 1.99 4.96
N SER A 12 17.25 2.27 4.22
CA SER A 12 17.29 3.38 3.26
C SER A 12 16.23 3.22 2.15
N LEU A 13 16.05 2.00 1.63
CA LEU A 13 15.02 1.72 0.63
C LEU A 13 13.61 1.94 1.20
N LEU A 14 13.35 1.53 2.43
CA LEU A 14 12.06 1.77 3.11
C LEU A 14 11.80 3.26 3.32
N ILE A 15 12.80 4.02 3.75
CA ILE A 15 12.67 5.48 3.89
C ILE A 15 12.32 6.12 2.54
N LYS A 16 12.96 5.67 1.46
CA LYS A 16 12.69 6.15 0.11
C LYS A 16 11.28 5.80 -0.35
N GLU A 17 10.85 4.56 -0.15
CA GLU A 17 9.49 4.11 -0.46
C GLU A 17 8.44 4.92 0.30
N LYS A 18 8.61 5.10 1.62
CA LYS A 18 7.74 5.94 2.43
C LYS A 18 7.63 7.35 1.86
N SER A 19 8.74 7.95 1.43
CA SER A 19 8.75 9.29 0.83
C SER A 19 7.94 9.35 -0.47
N LEU A 20 8.06 8.34 -1.33
CA LEU A 20 7.30 8.26 -2.57
C LEU A 20 5.80 8.05 -2.32
N LEU A 21 5.45 7.18 -1.37
CA LEU A 21 4.05 6.96 -0.99
C LEU A 21 3.39 8.21 -0.40
N ILE A 22 4.13 9.04 0.34
CA ILE A 22 3.64 10.32 0.86
C ILE A 22 3.42 11.35 -0.27
N LYS A 23 4.31 11.39 -1.27
CA LYS A 23 4.14 12.26 -2.44
C LYS A 23 2.93 11.85 -3.29
N GLY A 24 2.50 10.60 -3.16
CA GLY A 24 1.41 10.01 -3.94
C GLY A 24 1.90 9.48 -5.28
N VAL A 25 1.19 8.48 -5.81
CA VAL A 25 1.47 7.91 -7.12
C VAL A 25 0.78 8.76 -8.19
N ILE A 26 1.41 9.87 -8.54
CA ILE A 26 0.86 10.89 -9.44
C ILE A 26 1.28 10.69 -10.90
N ASP A 27 2.36 9.94 -11.15
CA ASP A 27 2.93 9.74 -12.48
C ASP A 27 3.52 8.32 -12.65
N GLU A 28 3.81 7.98 -13.91
CA GLU A 28 4.39 6.70 -14.30
C GLU A 28 5.82 6.52 -13.78
N GLU A 29 6.59 7.60 -13.62
CA GLU A 29 7.95 7.55 -13.11
C GLU A 29 7.98 7.09 -11.64
N THR A 30 7.11 7.66 -10.80
CA THR A 30 6.94 7.31 -9.40
C THR A 30 6.47 5.86 -9.26
N THR A 31 5.56 5.42 -10.14
CA THR A 31 5.09 4.03 -10.19
C THR A 31 6.24 3.07 -10.50
N ASN A 32 7.04 3.40 -11.52
CA ASN A 32 8.20 2.61 -11.91
C ASN A 32 9.26 2.57 -10.81
N GLU A 33 9.49 3.69 -10.12
CA GLU A 33 10.44 3.77 -9.02
C GLU A 33 10.01 2.90 -7.83
N LEU A 34 8.72 2.93 -7.45
CA LEU A 34 8.17 2.03 -6.43
C LEU A 34 8.34 0.56 -6.82
N SER A 35 8.06 0.18 -8.07
CA SER A 35 8.27 -1.19 -8.54
C SER A 35 9.73 -1.63 -8.47
N GLN A 36 10.67 -0.74 -8.82
CA GLN A 36 12.10 -1.03 -8.68
C GLN A 36 12.53 -1.16 -7.21
N LEU A 37 11.95 -0.36 -6.31
CA LEU A 37 12.20 -0.48 -4.87
C LEU A 37 11.72 -1.83 -4.33
N GLU A 38 10.54 -2.29 -4.73
CA GLU A 38 10.05 -3.61 -4.33
C GLU A 38 11.00 -4.74 -4.75
N LYS A 39 11.48 -4.72 -5.99
CA LYS A 39 12.45 -5.72 -6.48
C LYS A 39 13.72 -5.72 -5.63
N LYS A 40 14.31 -4.55 -5.38
CA LYS A 40 15.51 -4.41 -4.54
C LYS A 40 15.28 -4.89 -3.11
N LYS A 41 14.10 -4.63 -2.54
CA LYS A 41 13.73 -5.12 -1.20
C LYS A 41 13.65 -6.65 -1.19
N LEU A 42 13.04 -7.27 -2.19
CA LEU A 42 12.94 -8.74 -2.31
C LEU A 42 14.33 -9.38 -2.43
N ASP A 43 15.23 -8.78 -3.21
CA ASP A 43 16.61 -9.26 -3.34
C ASP A 43 17.32 -9.24 -1.98
N ILE A 44 17.21 -8.14 -1.23
CA ILE A 44 17.80 -8.05 0.12
C ILE A 44 17.16 -9.04 1.09
N LEU A 45 15.85 -9.22 1.06
CA LEU A 45 15.17 -10.20 1.91
C LEU A 45 15.61 -11.63 1.58
N SER A 46 15.85 -11.93 0.31
CA SER A 46 16.43 -13.20 -0.13
C SER A 46 17.83 -13.42 0.46
N GLU A 47 18.70 -12.40 0.42
CA GLU A 47 20.02 -12.45 1.05
C GLU A 47 19.93 -12.64 2.58
N LEU A 48 19.04 -11.89 3.25
CA LEU A 48 18.85 -11.97 4.70
C LEU A 48 18.26 -13.32 5.14
N SER A 49 17.44 -13.97 4.31
CA SER A 49 16.84 -15.27 4.60
C SER A 49 17.86 -16.41 4.73
N GLN A 50 19.04 -16.23 4.16
CA GLN A 50 20.14 -17.20 4.21
C GLN A 50 20.97 -17.09 5.49
N LEU A 51 20.72 -16.07 6.32
CA LEU A 51 21.48 -15.82 7.54
C LEU A 51 20.87 -16.52 8.76
N ASP A 52 21.74 -17.00 9.64
CA ASP A 52 21.32 -17.50 10.95
C ASP A 52 20.73 -16.38 11.82
N VAL A 53 19.62 -16.68 12.51
CA VAL A 53 18.93 -15.74 13.41
C VAL A 53 19.87 -15.15 14.47
N LYS A 54 20.90 -15.91 14.90
CA LYS A 54 21.90 -15.44 15.86
C LYS A 54 22.73 -14.26 15.32
N ALA A 55 23.03 -14.24 14.02
CA ALA A 55 23.78 -13.17 13.38
C ALA A 55 22.97 -11.86 13.29
N LEU A 56 21.64 -11.96 13.31
CA LEU A 56 20.72 -10.82 13.26
C LEU A 56 20.43 -10.23 14.66
N LYS A 57 20.52 -11.02 15.72
CA LYS A 57 20.21 -10.58 17.11
C LYS A 57 21.02 -9.37 17.57
N GLN A 58 22.28 -9.26 17.15
CA GLN A 58 23.15 -8.13 17.51
C GLN A 58 22.69 -6.79 16.90
N TYR A 59 21.82 -6.83 15.89
CA TYR A 59 21.26 -5.64 15.22
C TYR A 59 19.79 -5.38 15.62
N SER A 60 19.37 -5.84 16.80
CA SER A 60 17.98 -5.75 17.26
C SER A 60 17.38 -4.33 17.22
N SER A 61 18.17 -3.29 17.50
CA SER A 61 17.71 -1.89 17.39
C SER A 61 17.35 -1.54 15.94
N LEU A 62 18.25 -1.84 15.01
CA LEU A 62 18.05 -1.55 13.59
C LEU A 62 16.88 -2.35 13.01
N LEU A 63 16.72 -3.62 13.43
CA LEU A 63 15.57 -4.45 13.05
C LEU A 63 14.24 -3.88 13.55
N ARG A 64 14.20 -3.32 14.77
CA ARG A 64 13.00 -2.64 15.28
C ARG A 64 12.67 -1.38 14.48
N GLU A 65 13.67 -0.60 14.09
CA GLU A 65 13.46 0.58 13.25
C GLU A 65 12.92 0.20 11.86
N ILE A 66 13.47 -0.86 11.26
CA ILE A 66 12.98 -1.44 10.00
C ILE A 66 11.52 -1.91 10.16
N GLU A 67 11.21 -2.62 11.25
CA GLU A 67 9.85 -3.09 11.55
C GLU A 67 8.87 -1.91 11.67
N GLN A 68 9.27 -0.85 12.37
CA GLN A 68 8.44 0.34 12.53
C GLN A 68 8.21 1.03 11.18
N LEU A 69 9.25 1.21 10.37
CA LEU A 69 9.13 1.79 9.02
C LEU A 69 8.18 0.97 8.14
N ASN A 70 8.25 -0.37 8.21
CA ASN A 70 7.33 -1.24 7.48
C ASN A 70 5.87 -1.03 7.89
N LYS A 71 5.58 -0.94 9.19
CA LYS A 71 4.20 -0.67 9.68
C LYS A 71 3.68 0.69 9.22
N GLU A 72 4.54 1.70 9.21
CA GLU A 72 4.19 3.03 8.71
C GLU A 72 3.89 3.00 7.20
N ILE A 73 4.70 2.28 6.41
CA ILE A 73 4.48 2.09 4.97
C ILE A 73 3.18 1.31 4.70
N GLU A 74 2.94 0.22 5.43
CA GLU A 74 1.69 -0.56 5.34
C GLU A 74 0.46 0.33 5.59
N SER A 75 0.52 1.17 6.62
CA SER A 75 -0.55 2.12 6.93
C SER A 75 -0.79 3.11 5.79
N LEU A 76 0.27 3.60 5.14
CA LEU A 76 0.15 4.48 3.97
C LEU A 76 -0.48 3.77 2.78
N ILE A 77 -0.09 2.53 2.51
CA ILE A 77 -0.64 1.72 1.41
C ILE A 77 -2.13 1.47 1.63
N LEU A 78 -2.52 1.05 2.84
CA LEU A 78 -3.93 0.80 3.17
C LEU A 78 -4.78 2.06 3.05
N ASN A 79 -4.28 3.20 3.53
CA ASN A 79 -4.98 4.48 3.37
C ASN A 79 -5.17 4.86 1.90
N ASN A 80 -4.13 4.68 1.07
CA ASN A 80 -4.21 4.94 -0.37
C ASN A 80 -5.22 4.00 -1.06
N LEU A 81 -5.23 2.72 -0.67
CA LEU A 81 -6.19 1.74 -1.19
C LEU A 81 -7.64 2.12 -0.82
N HIS A 82 -7.90 2.44 0.45
CA HIS A 82 -9.23 2.88 0.90
C HIS A 82 -9.70 4.15 0.21
N PHE A 83 -8.79 5.08 -0.09
CA PHE A 83 -9.12 6.27 -0.86
C PHE A 83 -9.55 5.91 -2.30
N ILE A 84 -8.80 5.03 -2.98
CA ILE A 84 -9.16 4.54 -4.32
C ILE A 84 -10.51 3.82 -4.30
N GLU A 85 -10.74 2.93 -3.31
CA GLU A 85 -12.03 2.25 -3.14
C GLU A 85 -13.18 3.24 -2.95
N SER A 86 -12.95 4.31 -2.20
CA SER A 86 -13.95 5.36 -1.97
C SER A 86 -14.28 6.11 -3.26
N ILE A 87 -13.26 6.44 -4.07
CA ILE A 87 -13.46 7.05 -5.40
C ILE A 87 -14.27 6.11 -6.29
N LEU A 88 -13.93 4.82 -6.33
CA LEU A 88 -14.64 3.85 -7.16
C LEU A 88 -16.09 3.67 -6.73
N LYS A 89 -16.37 3.64 -5.42
CA LYS A 89 -17.74 3.59 -4.89
C LYS A 89 -18.57 4.82 -5.28
N GLU A 90 -17.95 5.99 -5.34
CA GLU A 90 -18.65 7.24 -5.73
C GLU A 90 -18.91 7.30 -7.25
N ILE A 91 -17.97 6.83 -8.07
CA ILE A 91 -18.13 6.77 -9.54
C ILE A 91 -19.10 5.67 -9.95
N PHE A 92 -19.02 4.52 -9.29
CA PHE A 92 -19.84 3.35 -9.51
C PHE A 92 -20.65 3.05 -8.24
N PRO A 93 -21.63 3.91 -7.88
CA PRO A 93 -22.49 3.60 -6.76
C PRO A 93 -23.18 2.28 -7.08
N GLU A 94 -23.05 1.30 -6.19
CA GLU A 94 -23.80 0.05 -6.31
C GLU A 94 -25.26 0.44 -6.50
N ARG A 95 -25.83 0.09 -7.66
CA ARG A 95 -27.26 0.27 -7.88
C ARG A 95 -27.92 -0.67 -6.88
N GLU A 96 -28.35 -0.14 -5.73
CA GLU A 96 -29.31 -0.82 -4.89
C GLU A 96 -30.51 -1.12 -5.77
N THR A 97 -30.59 -2.36 -6.26
CA THR A 97 -31.82 -2.88 -6.85
C THR A 97 -32.74 -3.05 -5.66
N VAL A 98 -33.45 -1.98 -5.32
CA VAL A 98 -34.52 -2.04 -4.32
C VAL A 98 -35.63 -2.86 -4.96
N TYR A 99 -35.60 -4.17 -4.70
CA TYR A 99 -36.73 -5.04 -5.01
C TYR A 99 -37.88 -4.65 -4.09
N GLY A 100 -39.03 -4.31 -4.66
CA GLY A 100 -40.27 -4.24 -3.90
C GLY A 100 -40.55 -5.61 -3.27
N SER A 101 -41.27 -5.63 -2.14
CA SER A 101 -41.71 -6.86 -1.47
C SER A 101 -42.62 -7.77 -2.33
N ASP A 102 -42.99 -7.32 -3.53
CA ASP A 102 -43.74 -8.03 -4.57
C ASP A 102 -42.86 -8.57 -5.72
N GLY A 103 -41.54 -8.43 -5.61
CA GLY A 103 -40.58 -8.89 -6.63
C GLY A 103 -40.58 -8.07 -7.93
N LYS A 104 -41.27 -6.92 -7.96
CA LYS A 104 -41.25 -6.01 -9.12
C LYS A 104 -40.15 -4.96 -8.94
N ASN A 105 -39.42 -4.69 -10.02
CA ASN A 105 -38.48 -3.57 -10.09
C ASN A 105 -39.24 -2.25 -9.87
N LEU A 106 -39.03 -1.60 -8.73
CA LEU A 106 -39.40 -0.20 -8.57
C LEU A 106 -38.35 0.60 -9.36
N GLY A 107 -38.80 1.12 -10.51
CA GLY A 107 -37.94 1.63 -11.59
C GLY A 107 -36.84 2.61 -11.18
N GLU A 108 -35.87 2.75 -12.08
CA GLU A 108 -34.71 3.64 -11.99
C GLU A 108 -35.05 4.96 -11.30
N VAL A 109 -34.53 5.16 -10.08
CA VAL A 109 -34.51 6.49 -9.46
C VAL A 109 -33.44 7.29 -10.19
N SER A 110 -33.83 7.84 -11.34
CA SER A 110 -33.00 8.71 -12.14
C SER A 110 -32.76 10.00 -11.35
N ILE A 111 -31.49 10.24 -11.00
CA ILE A 111 -30.98 11.38 -10.22
C ILE A 111 -31.20 12.72 -10.96
N PHE A 112 -31.67 12.68 -12.20
CA PHE A 112 -31.89 13.84 -13.08
C PHE A 112 -33.21 14.60 -12.87
N ASN A 113 -34.09 14.16 -11.95
CA ASN A 113 -35.40 14.81 -11.74
C ASN A 113 -35.54 15.64 -10.45
N ARG A 114 -34.43 16.20 -9.91
CA ARG A 114 -34.56 17.34 -8.98
C ARG A 114 -34.87 18.61 -9.78
N LYS A 115 -36.15 18.96 -9.90
CA LYS A 115 -36.55 20.35 -10.17
C LYS A 115 -36.19 21.21 -8.96
N ILE A 116 -35.56 22.34 -9.24
CA ILE A 116 -35.35 23.48 -8.33
C ILE A 116 -36.69 23.92 -7.73
#